data_AF-A0A3D9MHM8-F1
#
_entry.id   AF-A0A3D9MHM8-F1
#
_cell.length_a   1.000
_cell.length_b   1.000
_cell.length_c   1.000
_cell.angle_alpha   90.00
_cell.angle_beta   90.00
_cell.angle_gamma   90.00
#
_symmetry.space_group_name_H-M   'P 1'
#
loop_
_entity.id
_entity.type
_entity.pdbx_description
1 polymer ?
#
loop_
_entity_poly.entity_id
_entity_poly.type
_entity_poly.pdbx_seq_one_letter_code
_entity_poly.pdbx_strand_id
1 'polypeptide(L)'
;MDTSSAHHDHVDPAVDAFSRSTSSPFADGYDLDAERAVLAHLIAEDDPDPADPLFGRYQLFLEREDALNHMRETHALRQGSDSLVRPHEAQEISRIGQLGSDGADRMRLHTRDAMRLFLGRSIAPGEQGHPMAGGRRVAASLRALWSLSGNDNPYADWKLIEIAERIAGIRRANELEQQRARQLLDAAREKGLEYSVLQSREPAQVSLGFGSPYGYMIVMLLVELDYLVRLVRSAVLRDLMSSTEGFRRIGSARHRCLSVFHFAVHCQRVLTRAELLPLSRVDFLPNADTAARQRVEAARALLGVLPRDVFTGAREPRHSRRRVSRLSDAELRLLDSVRLSGDDAVAEAAAAALVP
;
A
#
# COMPACT_ATOMS: atom_id res chain seq x y z
N MET A 1 -54.23 63.92 14.01
CA MET A 1 -54.42 63.00 15.16
C MET A 1 -53.56 61.81 14.88
N ASP A 2 -52.41 61.80 15.55
CA ASP A 2 -51.46 60.69 15.58
C ASP A 2 -52.11 59.41 16.05
N THR A 3 -51.72 58.29 15.43
CA THR A 3 -51.35 57.06 16.16
C THR A 3 -50.40 56.25 15.27
N SER A 4 -49.11 56.48 15.45
CA SER A 4 -48.04 55.59 15.01
C SER A 4 -48.05 54.37 15.93
N SER A 5 -48.38 53.18 15.42
CA SER A 5 -48.25 51.92 16.14
C SER A 5 -46.99 51.22 15.67
N ALA A 6 -45.89 51.47 16.38
CA ALA A 6 -44.65 50.73 16.21
C ALA A 6 -44.86 49.30 16.73
N HIS A 7 -44.79 48.32 15.83
CA HIS A 7 -44.61 46.91 16.20
C HIS A 7 -43.15 46.77 16.66
N HIS A 8 -42.94 46.72 17.97
CA HIS A 8 -41.68 46.26 18.54
C HIS A 8 -41.72 44.72 18.55
N ASP A 9 -40.92 44.09 17.67
CA ASP A 9 -40.52 42.70 17.85
C ASP A 9 -39.75 42.62 19.18
N HIS A 10 -40.38 42.05 20.21
CA HIS A 10 -39.68 41.66 21.42
C HIS A 10 -38.79 40.46 21.09
N VAL A 11 -37.54 40.73 20.69
CA VAL A 11 -36.48 39.72 20.64
C VAL A 11 -36.12 39.39 22.08
N ASP A 12 -36.35 38.14 22.49
CA ASP A 12 -35.97 37.66 23.82
C ASP A 12 -34.44 37.66 23.95
N PRO A 13 -33.84 38.47 24.85
CA PRO A 13 -32.40 38.58 25.00
C PRO A 13 -31.73 37.28 25.46
N ALA A 14 -32.49 36.27 25.92
CA ALA A 14 -31.97 34.94 26.22
C ALA A 14 -31.59 34.14 24.96
N VAL A 15 -32.19 34.45 23.79
CA VAL A 15 -31.97 33.73 22.53
C VAL A 15 -30.69 34.16 21.83
N ASP A 16 -30.22 35.40 22.05
CA ASP A 16 -28.99 35.95 21.44
C ASP A 16 -27.70 35.59 22.21
N ALA A 17 -27.80 34.94 23.37
CA ALA A 17 -26.69 34.58 24.25
C ALA A 17 -26.15 33.16 24.00
N PHE A 18 -25.87 32.81 22.74
CA PHE A 18 -25.28 31.51 22.35
C PHE A 18 -23.76 31.57 22.17
N SER A 19 -23.11 30.43 22.34
CA SER A 19 -21.68 30.23 22.16
C SER A 19 -21.28 30.41 20.70
N ARG A 20 -20.12 31.03 20.45
CA ARG A 20 -19.62 31.29 19.09
C ARG A 20 -18.22 30.73 18.86
N SER A 21 -17.99 30.25 17.65
CA SER A 21 -16.70 29.70 17.21
C SER A 21 -16.32 30.21 15.82
N THR A 22 -15.02 30.41 15.61
CA THR A 22 -14.45 30.81 14.32
C THR A 22 -14.48 29.70 13.27
N SER A 23 -14.68 28.45 13.69
CA SER A 23 -14.85 27.29 12.79
C SER A 23 -16.32 26.94 12.54
N SER A 24 -17.25 27.81 12.94
CA SER A 24 -18.68 27.57 12.75
C SER A 24 -19.05 27.55 11.27
N PRO A 25 -19.92 26.62 10.83
CA PRO A 25 -20.47 26.62 9.47
C PRO A 25 -21.56 27.69 9.28
N PHE A 26 -21.99 28.38 10.34
CA PHE A 26 -23.04 29.39 10.31
C PHE A 26 -22.46 30.81 10.26
N ALA A 27 -23.15 31.70 9.53
CA ALA A 27 -22.68 33.08 9.31
C ALA A 27 -22.60 33.92 10.59
N ASP A 28 -23.38 33.58 11.62
CA ASP A 28 -23.42 34.21 12.94
C ASP A 28 -22.38 33.62 13.93
N GLY A 29 -21.65 32.60 13.51
CA GLY A 29 -20.62 31.95 14.31
C GLY A 29 -21.16 30.91 15.30
N TYR A 30 -22.44 30.50 15.23
CA TYR A 30 -23.05 29.59 16.21
C TYR A 30 -22.22 28.31 16.46
N ASP A 31 -21.88 28.02 17.72
CA ASP A 31 -21.06 26.87 18.11
C ASP A 31 -21.94 25.72 18.61
N LEU A 32 -22.20 24.76 17.72
CA LEU A 32 -23.02 23.59 18.03
C LEU A 32 -22.45 22.71 19.15
N ASP A 33 -21.12 22.56 19.24
CA ASP A 33 -20.52 21.65 20.22
C ASP A 33 -20.56 22.27 21.62
N ALA A 34 -20.27 23.58 21.72
CA ALA A 34 -20.41 24.32 22.97
C ALA A 34 -21.87 24.40 23.45
N GLU A 35 -22.82 24.66 22.53
CA GLU A 35 -24.24 24.70 22.88
C GLU A 35 -24.79 23.32 23.27
N ARG A 36 -24.35 22.24 22.61
CA ARG A 36 -24.70 20.87 23.01
C ARG A 36 -24.30 20.56 24.44
N ALA A 37 -23.15 21.07 24.89
CA ALA A 37 -22.69 20.89 26.27
C ALA A 37 -23.53 21.69 27.29
N VAL A 38 -23.90 22.93 26.94
CA VAL A 38 -24.75 23.79 27.80
C VAL A 38 -26.17 23.22 27.92
N LEU A 39 -26.72 22.70 26.82
CA LEU A 39 -28.09 22.21 26.72
C LEU A 39 -28.23 20.70 26.97
N ALA A 40 -27.18 20.04 27.45
CA ALA A 40 -27.14 18.58 27.61
C ALA A 40 -28.30 18.01 28.46
N HIS A 41 -28.77 18.77 29.45
CA HIS A 41 -29.91 18.38 30.31
C HIS A 41 -31.24 18.40 29.56
N LEU A 42 -31.50 19.41 28.72
CA LEU A 42 -32.71 19.49 27.87
C LEU A 42 -32.65 18.52 26.68
N ILE A 43 -31.47 18.26 26.13
CA ILE A 43 -31.28 17.29 25.03
C ILE A 43 -31.52 15.85 25.50
N ALA A 44 -31.25 15.55 26.77
CA ALA A 44 -31.46 14.22 27.34
C ALA A 44 -32.93 13.94 27.71
N GLU A 45 -33.78 14.97 27.75
CA GLU A 45 -35.21 14.86 27.99
C GLU A 45 -35.96 14.68 26.65
N ASP A 46 -36.90 13.74 26.59
CA ASP A 46 -37.69 13.49 25.38
C ASP A 46 -38.74 14.59 25.10
N ASP A 47 -39.16 15.33 26.13
CA ASP A 47 -40.15 16.42 26.06
C ASP A 47 -39.81 17.53 27.10
N PRO A 48 -38.85 18.42 26.79
CA PRO A 48 -38.40 19.45 27.73
C PRO A 48 -39.47 20.51 28.00
N ASP A 49 -39.55 21.00 29.24
CA ASP A 49 -40.57 21.96 29.69
C ASP A 49 -40.44 23.31 28.93
N PRO A 50 -41.48 23.77 28.21
CA PRO A 50 -41.49 25.07 27.53
C PRO A 50 -41.31 26.27 28.47
N ALA A 51 -41.50 26.11 29.77
CA ALA A 51 -41.24 27.14 30.77
C ALA A 51 -39.76 27.26 31.19
N ASP A 52 -38.88 26.35 30.72
CA ASP A 52 -37.45 26.40 31.03
C ASP A 52 -36.81 27.69 30.44
N PRO A 53 -36.01 28.43 31.23
CA PRO A 53 -35.35 29.66 30.75
C PRO A 53 -34.42 29.48 29.53
N LEU A 54 -33.94 28.26 29.28
CA LEU A 54 -33.07 27.90 28.16
C LEU A 54 -33.83 27.24 27.00
N PHE A 55 -35.16 27.06 27.11
CA PHE A 55 -35.97 26.41 26.08
C PHE A 55 -35.83 27.08 24.71
N GLY A 56 -35.79 28.41 24.65
CA GLY A 56 -35.57 29.15 23.39
C GLY A 56 -34.20 28.87 22.74
N ARG A 57 -33.14 28.65 23.54
CA ARG A 57 -31.82 28.23 23.03
C ARG A 57 -31.81 26.78 22.58
N TYR A 58 -32.57 25.92 23.26
CA TYR A 58 -32.77 24.54 22.84
C TYR A 58 -33.48 24.45 21.49
N GLN A 59 -34.55 25.24 21.26
CA GLN A 59 -35.20 25.32 19.95
C GLN A 59 -34.24 25.78 18.85
N LEU A 60 -33.48 26.85 19.11
CA LEU A 60 -32.44 27.33 18.18
C LEU A 60 -31.38 26.25 17.90
N PHE A 61 -30.97 25.49 18.92
CA PHE A 61 -30.04 24.38 18.75
C PHE A 61 -30.58 23.31 17.79
N LEU A 62 -31.84 22.89 17.93
CA LEU A 62 -32.47 21.93 17.03
C LEU A 62 -32.52 22.45 15.59
N GLU A 63 -32.91 23.71 15.38
CA GLU A 63 -32.92 24.34 14.06
C GLU A 63 -31.53 24.35 13.41
N ARG A 64 -30.48 24.60 14.20
CA ARG A 64 -29.09 24.60 13.71
C ARG A 64 -28.58 23.18 13.44
N GLU A 65 -28.96 22.20 14.23
CA GLU A 65 -28.64 20.80 13.97
C GLU A 65 -29.26 20.34 12.65
N ASP A 66 -30.54 20.67 12.42
CA ASP A 66 -31.24 20.39 11.16
C ASP A 66 -30.61 21.12 9.97
N ALA A 67 -30.25 22.40 10.14
CA ALA A 67 -29.58 23.17 9.09
C ALA A 67 -28.21 22.55 8.74
N LEU A 68 -27.41 22.13 9.72
CA LEU A 68 -26.14 21.46 9.49
C LEU A 68 -26.33 20.12 8.78
N ASN A 69 -27.37 19.35 9.15
CA ASN A 69 -27.71 18.10 8.47
C ASN A 69 -28.07 18.35 7.01
N HIS A 70 -28.91 19.34 6.71
CA HIS A 70 -29.22 19.75 5.32
C HIS A 70 -27.98 20.19 4.55
N MET A 71 -27.07 20.95 5.18
CA MET A 71 -25.80 21.34 4.55
C MET A 71 -24.92 20.12 4.23
N ARG A 72 -24.84 19.15 5.15
CA ARG A 72 -24.10 17.89 4.95
C ARG A 72 -24.71 17.03 3.85
N GLU A 73 -26.03 16.91 3.82
CA GLU A 73 -26.77 16.20 2.76
C GLU A 73 -26.56 16.84 1.40
N THR A 74 -26.67 18.17 1.33
CA THR A 74 -26.43 18.93 0.09
C THR A 74 -25.00 18.76 -0.39
N HIS A 75 -24.03 18.83 0.52
CA HIS A 75 -22.61 18.59 0.24
C HIS A 75 -22.37 17.15 -0.25
N ALA A 76 -23.03 16.16 0.36
CA ALA A 76 -22.96 14.76 -0.06
C ALA A 76 -23.58 14.53 -1.43
N LEU A 77 -24.75 15.11 -1.72
CA LEU A 77 -25.41 15.07 -3.03
C LEU A 77 -24.54 15.69 -4.13
N ARG A 78 -23.79 16.75 -3.79
CA ARG A 78 -22.80 17.39 -4.66
C ARG A 78 -21.42 16.71 -4.63
N GLN A 79 -21.23 15.65 -3.84
CA GLN A 79 -19.95 14.93 -3.72
C GLN A 79 -18.77 15.84 -3.36
N GLY A 80 -19.02 16.90 -2.57
CA GLY A 80 -18.02 17.93 -2.23
C GLY A 80 -17.65 18.88 -3.37
N SER A 81 -18.42 18.90 -4.45
CA SER A 81 -18.28 19.89 -5.53
C SER A 81 -18.71 21.27 -5.09
N ASP A 82 -18.21 22.30 -5.79
CA ASP A 82 -18.57 23.70 -5.56
C ASP A 82 -20.09 23.91 -5.52
N SER A 83 -20.54 24.86 -4.70
CA SER A 83 -21.94 25.28 -4.58
C SER A 83 -22.60 25.70 -5.90
N LEU A 84 -21.81 26.20 -6.87
CA LEU A 84 -22.26 26.57 -8.22
C LEU A 84 -22.55 25.36 -9.12
N VAL A 85 -22.02 24.18 -8.77
CA VAL A 85 -22.22 22.94 -9.53
C VAL A 85 -23.58 22.35 -9.18
N ARG A 86 -24.34 22.00 -10.23
CA ARG A 86 -25.67 21.41 -10.05
C ARG A 86 -25.52 19.96 -9.55
N PRO A 87 -26.39 19.47 -8.64
CA PRO A 87 -26.25 18.11 -8.09
C PRO A 87 -26.18 17.00 -9.15
N HIS A 88 -26.89 17.12 -10.27
CA HIS A 88 -26.83 16.12 -11.33
C HIS A 88 -25.50 16.12 -12.09
N GLU A 89 -24.83 17.27 -12.23
CA GLU A 89 -23.49 17.36 -12.84
C GLU A 89 -22.43 16.78 -11.90
N ALA A 90 -22.56 17.03 -10.60
CA ALA A 90 -21.68 16.45 -9.59
C ALA A 90 -21.77 14.91 -9.55
N GLN A 91 -22.95 14.35 -9.82
CA GLN A 91 -23.14 12.90 -9.88
C GLN A 91 -22.41 12.21 -11.04
N GLU A 92 -21.97 12.96 -12.06
CA GLU A 92 -21.15 12.40 -13.14
C GLU A 92 -19.84 11.80 -12.61
N ILE A 93 -19.30 12.33 -11.51
CA ILE A 93 -18.10 11.79 -10.86
C ILE A 93 -18.28 10.32 -10.47
N SER A 94 -19.46 9.97 -9.92
CA SER A 94 -19.78 8.58 -9.56
C SER A 94 -20.19 7.71 -10.74
N ARG A 95 -20.55 8.32 -11.88
CA ARG A 95 -20.89 7.58 -13.11
C ARG A 95 -19.66 7.19 -13.91
N ILE A 96 -18.56 7.94 -13.77
CA ILE A 96 -17.29 7.60 -14.40
C ILE A 96 -16.80 6.25 -13.85
N GLY A 97 -16.67 5.26 -14.74
CA GLY A 97 -16.17 3.94 -14.41
C GLY A 97 -14.67 3.93 -14.08
N GLN A 98 -14.17 2.76 -13.69
CA GLN A 98 -12.73 2.58 -13.48
C GLN A 98 -11.96 2.74 -14.80
N LEU A 99 -10.76 3.30 -14.71
CA LEU A 99 -9.86 3.41 -15.87
C LEU A 99 -9.50 2.00 -16.38
N GLY A 100 -9.77 1.75 -17.66
CA GLY A 100 -9.35 0.55 -18.38
C GLY A 100 -8.14 0.82 -19.27
N SER A 101 -7.40 -0.24 -19.62
CA SER A 101 -6.38 -0.17 -20.66
C SER A 101 -6.96 -0.63 -21.99
N ASP A 102 -6.80 0.18 -23.04
CA ASP A 102 -7.26 -0.13 -24.41
C ASP A 102 -6.32 -1.14 -25.13
N GLY A 103 -5.18 -1.47 -24.51
CA GLY A 103 -4.19 -2.41 -25.07
C GLY A 103 -3.55 -3.32 -24.01
N ALA A 104 -2.94 -4.42 -24.48
CA ALA A 104 -2.15 -5.31 -23.64
C ALA A 104 -0.72 -4.76 -23.50
N ASP A 105 -0.28 -4.52 -22.27
CA ASP A 105 1.11 -4.22 -21.94
C ASP A 105 2.04 -5.33 -22.42
N ARG A 106 3.22 -4.98 -22.93
CA ARG A 106 4.20 -5.96 -23.44
C ARG A 106 5.62 -5.59 -22.99
N MET A 107 6.43 -6.60 -22.69
CA MET A 107 7.88 -6.45 -22.58
C MET A 107 8.58 -7.16 -23.73
N ARG A 108 9.74 -6.62 -24.12
CA ARG A 108 10.61 -7.17 -25.16
C ARG A 108 11.93 -7.63 -24.54
N LEU A 109 12.28 -8.90 -24.71
CA LEU A 109 13.53 -9.49 -24.19
C LEU A 109 14.41 -9.98 -25.34
N HIS A 110 15.70 -9.60 -25.33
CA HIS A 110 16.64 -10.01 -26.38
C HIS A 110 17.54 -11.17 -25.94
N THR A 111 17.62 -11.48 -24.64
CA THR A 111 18.59 -12.44 -24.11
C THR A 111 17.93 -13.68 -23.54
N ARG A 112 18.60 -14.83 -23.73
CA ARG A 112 18.21 -16.10 -23.13
C ARG A 112 18.29 -16.06 -21.60
N ASP A 113 19.23 -15.29 -21.05
CA ASP A 113 19.39 -15.10 -19.60
C ASP A 113 18.13 -14.48 -18.97
N ALA A 114 17.63 -13.35 -19.52
CA ALA A 114 16.42 -12.71 -19.02
C ALA A 114 15.17 -13.55 -19.29
N MET A 115 15.07 -14.17 -20.48
CA MET A 115 13.95 -15.05 -20.81
C MET A 115 13.89 -16.28 -19.88
N ARG A 116 15.04 -16.85 -19.50
CA ARG A 116 15.10 -17.96 -18.53
C ARG A 116 14.61 -17.52 -17.15
N LEU A 117 14.98 -16.32 -16.70
CA LEU A 117 14.47 -15.76 -15.44
C LEU A 117 12.98 -15.49 -15.48
N PHE A 118 12.45 -15.06 -16.61
CA PHE A 118 11.02 -14.85 -16.77
C PHE A 118 10.23 -16.17 -16.73
N LEU A 119 10.68 -17.18 -17.48
CA LEU A 119 9.98 -18.47 -17.61
C LEU A 119 10.19 -19.37 -16.38
N GLY A 120 11.35 -19.29 -15.75
CA GLY A 120 11.77 -20.26 -14.73
C GLY A 120 12.33 -21.55 -15.33
N ARG A 121 12.42 -22.57 -14.48
CA ARG A 121 12.86 -23.93 -14.83
C ARG A 121 12.13 -24.94 -13.97
N SER A 122 11.49 -25.91 -14.60
CA SER A 122 11.06 -27.16 -13.97
C SER A 122 12.16 -28.22 -14.08
N ILE A 123 12.12 -29.20 -13.18
CA ILE A 123 12.96 -30.40 -13.29
C ILE A 123 12.26 -31.36 -14.24
N ALA A 124 13.02 -32.04 -15.10
CA ALA A 124 12.43 -33.06 -15.95
C ALA A 124 11.97 -34.26 -15.10
N PRO A 125 10.89 -34.96 -15.49
CA PRO A 125 10.47 -36.16 -14.78
C PRO A 125 11.62 -37.17 -14.64
N GLY A 126 11.91 -37.62 -13.41
CA GLY A 126 12.98 -38.58 -13.12
C GLY A 126 14.38 -37.98 -12.95
N GLU A 127 14.56 -36.68 -13.15
CA GLU A 127 15.86 -36.02 -12.92
C GLU A 127 15.98 -35.42 -11.52
N GLN A 128 17.21 -35.28 -11.04
CA GLN A 128 17.52 -34.57 -9.80
C GLN A 128 17.80 -33.09 -10.09
N GLY A 129 17.38 -32.21 -9.18
CA GLY A 129 17.67 -30.78 -9.29
C GLY A 129 16.80 -29.92 -8.39
N HIS A 130 16.88 -28.61 -8.57
CA HIS A 130 16.01 -27.63 -7.89
C HIS A 130 15.24 -26.80 -8.91
N PRO A 131 13.91 -26.68 -8.78
CA PRO A 131 13.11 -25.85 -9.66
C PRO A 131 13.45 -24.38 -9.42
N MET A 132 13.34 -23.59 -10.47
CA MET A 132 13.58 -22.15 -10.46
C MET A 132 12.26 -21.45 -10.73
N ALA A 133 11.77 -20.69 -9.76
CA ALA A 133 10.59 -19.85 -9.95
C ALA A 133 10.88 -18.77 -10.99
N GLY A 134 10.08 -18.74 -12.05
CA GLY A 134 10.14 -17.68 -13.05
C GLY A 134 9.47 -16.39 -12.58
N GLY A 135 9.73 -15.28 -13.27
CA GLY A 135 9.13 -13.98 -13.01
C GLY A 135 7.61 -14.00 -12.93
N ARG A 136 6.91 -14.84 -13.72
CA ARG A 136 5.45 -15.03 -13.61
C ARG A 136 5.03 -15.56 -12.23
N ARG A 137 5.71 -16.60 -11.75
CA ARG A 137 5.45 -17.20 -10.44
C ARG A 137 5.75 -16.21 -9.32
N VAL A 138 6.85 -15.48 -9.42
CA VAL A 138 7.23 -14.47 -8.43
C VAL A 138 6.22 -13.33 -8.39
N ALA A 139 5.77 -12.82 -9.54
CA ALA A 139 4.73 -11.80 -9.60
C ALA A 139 3.41 -12.28 -8.99
N ALA A 140 3.02 -13.53 -9.22
CA ALA A 140 1.86 -14.15 -8.56
C ALA A 140 2.06 -14.25 -7.04
N SER A 141 3.25 -14.64 -6.59
CA SER A 141 3.59 -14.67 -5.16
C SER A 141 3.50 -13.28 -4.52
N LEU A 142 4.01 -12.24 -5.17
CA LEU A 142 3.89 -10.86 -4.69
C LEU A 142 2.44 -10.35 -4.71
N ARG A 143 1.63 -10.76 -5.69
CA ARG A 143 0.19 -10.47 -5.69
C ARG A 143 -0.51 -11.12 -4.50
N ALA A 144 -0.14 -12.34 -4.11
CA ALA A 144 -0.70 -13.00 -2.94
C ALA A 144 -0.34 -12.25 -1.65
N LEU A 145 0.93 -11.85 -1.48
CA LEU A 145 1.35 -11.01 -0.36
C LEU A 145 0.60 -9.67 -0.33
N TRP A 146 0.46 -9.02 -1.48
CA TRP A 146 -0.31 -7.79 -1.63
C TRP A 146 -1.80 -7.96 -1.27
N SER A 147 -2.37 -9.14 -1.52
CA SER A 147 -3.72 -9.47 -1.06
C SER A 147 -3.78 -9.60 0.46
N LEU A 148 -2.79 -10.24 1.09
CA LEU A 148 -2.73 -10.41 2.55
C LEU A 148 -2.53 -9.09 3.29
N SER A 149 -1.83 -8.11 2.70
CA SER A 149 -1.79 -6.73 3.21
C SER A 149 -3.20 -6.13 3.36
N GLY A 150 -4.14 -6.51 2.48
CA GLY A 150 -5.55 -6.12 2.58
C GLY A 150 -6.30 -6.77 3.74
N ASN A 151 -5.82 -7.90 4.25
CA ASN A 151 -6.33 -8.58 5.44
C ASN A 151 -5.66 -8.08 6.74
N ASP A 152 -5.01 -6.91 6.68
CA ASP A 152 -4.27 -6.33 7.80
C ASP A 152 -3.17 -7.27 8.35
N ASN A 153 -2.53 -8.05 7.46
CA ASN A 153 -1.42 -8.94 7.82
C ASN A 153 -0.09 -8.15 7.89
N PRO A 154 0.50 -7.97 9.08
CA PRO A 154 1.68 -7.11 9.22
C PRO A 154 2.97 -7.74 8.68
N TYR A 155 3.05 -9.08 8.61
CA TYR A 155 4.18 -9.75 7.96
C TYR A 155 4.13 -9.61 6.44
N ALA A 156 2.94 -9.61 5.84
CA ALA A 156 2.80 -9.33 4.42
C ALA A 156 3.29 -7.92 4.08
N ASP A 157 2.90 -6.92 4.88
CA ASP A 157 3.39 -5.55 4.76
C ASP A 157 4.92 -5.49 4.86
N TRP A 158 5.48 -6.12 5.90
CA TRP A 158 6.93 -6.15 6.12
C TRP A 158 7.68 -6.81 4.97
N LYS A 159 7.22 -7.98 4.50
CA LYS A 159 7.93 -8.71 3.44
C LYS A 159 7.80 -8.02 2.08
N LEU A 160 6.70 -7.31 1.81
CA LEU A 160 6.61 -6.46 0.62
C LEU A 160 7.63 -5.31 0.65
N ILE A 161 7.80 -4.66 1.81
CA ILE A 161 8.84 -3.63 2.00
C ILE A 161 10.24 -4.24 1.75
N GLU A 162 10.55 -5.35 2.44
CA GLU A 162 11.86 -5.98 2.39
C GLU A 162 12.21 -6.44 0.96
N ILE A 163 11.24 -7.02 0.23
CA ILE A 163 11.44 -7.44 -1.15
C ILE A 163 11.64 -6.23 -2.07
N ALA A 164 10.85 -5.17 -1.91
CA ALA A 164 11.00 -3.95 -2.71
C ALA A 164 12.38 -3.31 -2.52
N GLU A 165 12.89 -3.28 -1.29
CA GLU A 165 14.21 -2.76 -0.95
C GLU A 165 15.33 -3.61 -1.54
N ARG A 166 15.23 -4.94 -1.41
CA ARG A 166 16.18 -5.87 -2.05
C ARG A 166 16.20 -5.67 -3.56
N ILE A 167 15.04 -5.55 -4.21
CA ILE A 167 14.96 -5.28 -5.66
C ILE A 167 15.58 -3.94 -6.00
N ALA A 168 15.27 -2.87 -5.26
CA ALA A 168 15.87 -1.56 -5.48
C ALA A 168 17.40 -1.59 -5.36
N GLY A 169 17.94 -2.33 -4.39
CA GLY A 169 19.39 -2.56 -4.26
C GLY A 169 19.98 -3.30 -5.46
N ILE A 170 19.29 -4.33 -5.96
CA ILE A 170 19.74 -5.10 -7.14
C ILE A 170 19.72 -4.21 -8.39
N ARG A 171 18.68 -3.39 -8.58
CA ARG A 171 18.56 -2.45 -9.70
C ARG A 171 19.70 -1.45 -9.70
N ARG A 172 19.99 -0.81 -8.54
CA ARG A 172 21.17 0.06 -8.38
C ARG A 172 22.49 -0.66 -8.72
N ALA A 173 22.66 -1.89 -8.24
CA ALA A 173 23.86 -2.68 -8.57
C ALA A 173 23.96 -2.99 -10.07
N ASN A 174 22.84 -3.28 -10.73
CA ASN A 174 22.80 -3.50 -12.17
C ASN A 174 23.06 -2.22 -12.96
N GLU A 175 22.53 -1.08 -12.54
CA GLU A 175 22.80 0.24 -13.15
C GLU A 175 24.30 0.57 -13.12
N LEU A 176 24.96 0.36 -11.97
CA LEU A 176 26.41 0.55 -11.85
C LEU A 176 27.19 -0.38 -12.81
N GLU A 177 26.79 -1.64 -12.94
CA GLU A 177 27.40 -2.56 -13.90
C GLU A 177 27.13 -2.16 -15.36
N GLN A 178 25.93 -1.64 -15.66
CA GLN A 178 25.60 -1.13 -16.99
C GLN A 178 26.45 0.10 -17.35
N GLN A 179 26.66 1.01 -16.39
CA GLN A 179 27.53 2.18 -16.57
C GLN A 179 28.98 1.75 -16.87
N ARG A 180 29.53 0.81 -16.07
CA ARG A 180 30.88 0.27 -16.31
C ARG A 180 31.03 -0.36 -17.69
N ALA A 181 30.07 -1.18 -18.11
CA ALA A 181 30.11 -1.81 -19.43
C ALA A 181 29.98 -0.78 -20.57
N ARG A 182 29.25 0.32 -20.34
CA ARG A 182 29.11 1.40 -21.32
C ARG A 182 30.36 2.25 -21.44
N GLN A 183 31.01 2.56 -20.32
CA GLN A 183 32.28 3.28 -20.32
C GLN A 183 33.34 2.61 -21.19
N LEU A 184 33.37 1.26 -21.24
CA LEU A 184 34.24 0.52 -22.15
C LEU A 184 33.93 0.80 -23.63
N LEU A 185 32.64 0.86 -24.00
CA LEU A 185 32.20 1.16 -25.36
C LEU A 185 32.48 2.64 -25.71
N ASP A 186 32.24 3.55 -24.77
CA ASP A 186 32.47 4.98 -24.94
C ASP A 186 33.98 5.28 -25.11
N ALA A 187 34.85 4.63 -24.34
CA ALA A 187 36.31 4.75 -24.50
C ALA A 187 36.81 4.24 -25.86
N ALA A 188 36.13 3.27 -26.47
CA ALA A 188 36.41 2.86 -27.84
C ALA A 188 35.94 3.93 -28.86
N ARG A 189 34.78 4.54 -28.61
CA ARG A 189 34.23 5.63 -29.43
C ARG A 189 35.16 6.84 -29.49
N GLU A 190 35.78 7.21 -28.37
CA GLU A 190 36.79 8.28 -28.34
C GLU A 190 37.98 8.04 -29.28
N LYS A 191 38.27 6.77 -29.59
CA LYS A 191 39.32 6.35 -30.54
C LYS A 191 38.79 6.18 -31.98
N GLY A 192 37.54 6.57 -32.24
CA GLY A 192 36.89 6.45 -33.54
C GLY A 192 36.15 5.13 -33.79
N LEU A 193 35.99 4.26 -32.78
CA LEU A 193 35.30 2.98 -32.91
C LEU A 193 33.86 3.08 -32.37
N GLU A 194 32.89 3.24 -33.26
CA GLU A 194 31.47 3.30 -32.88
C GLU A 194 30.84 1.91 -32.81
N TYR A 195 30.57 1.43 -31.59
CA TYR A 195 29.94 0.13 -31.37
C TYR A 195 28.46 0.24 -30.99
N SER A 196 27.61 -0.47 -31.73
CA SER A 196 26.21 -0.67 -31.35
C SER A 196 26.08 -1.79 -30.30
N VAL A 197 25.12 -1.60 -29.39
CA VAL A 197 24.77 -2.62 -28.39
C VAL A 197 24.04 -3.78 -29.07
N LEU A 198 24.53 -5.00 -28.83
CA LEU A 198 23.94 -6.23 -29.37
C LEU A 198 22.44 -6.31 -29.12
N GLN A 199 21.71 -6.77 -30.12
CA GLN A 199 20.27 -7.03 -30.07
C GLN A 199 20.00 -8.39 -30.71
N SER A 200 19.02 -9.13 -30.18
CA SER A 200 18.45 -10.26 -30.91
C SER A 200 17.81 -9.79 -32.21
N ARG A 201 18.02 -10.55 -33.30
CA ARG A 201 17.29 -10.37 -34.57
C ARG A 201 15.80 -10.64 -34.40
N GLU A 202 15.46 -11.55 -33.50
CA GLU A 202 14.09 -11.93 -33.14
C GLU A 202 13.94 -11.83 -31.62
N PRO A 203 13.67 -10.63 -31.07
CA PRO A 203 13.45 -10.48 -29.65
C PRO A 203 12.10 -11.07 -29.24
N ALA A 204 12.05 -11.74 -28.10
CA ALA A 204 10.82 -12.30 -27.58
C ALA A 204 9.88 -11.18 -27.11
N GLN A 205 8.63 -11.27 -27.51
CA GLN A 205 7.55 -10.40 -27.07
C GLN A 205 6.70 -11.13 -26.04
N VAL A 206 6.53 -10.53 -24.87
CA VAL A 206 5.80 -11.14 -23.76
C VAL A 206 4.73 -10.19 -23.29
N SER A 207 3.46 -10.59 -23.43
CA SER A 207 2.34 -9.85 -22.87
C SER A 207 2.37 -9.88 -21.34
N LEU A 208 2.16 -8.71 -20.75
CA LEU A 208 2.05 -8.48 -19.32
C LEU A 208 0.56 -8.43 -18.97
N GLY A 209 0.20 -9.09 -17.88
CA GLY A 209 -1.18 -9.18 -17.39
C GLY A 209 -1.19 -9.27 -15.87
N PHE A 210 -0.34 -8.46 -15.22
CA PHE A 210 -0.14 -8.57 -13.78
C PHE A 210 -1.23 -7.81 -13.04
N GLY A 211 -2.04 -8.54 -12.28
CA GLY A 211 -3.04 -7.94 -11.38
C GLY A 211 -2.46 -7.37 -10.09
N SER A 212 -1.20 -6.90 -10.08
CA SER A 212 -0.59 -6.18 -8.96
C SER A 212 0.56 -5.28 -9.44
N PRO A 213 0.80 -4.12 -8.78
CA PRO A 213 1.92 -3.23 -9.13
C PRO A 213 3.28 -3.92 -8.93
N TYR A 214 3.36 -4.86 -7.99
CA TYR A 214 4.58 -5.64 -7.75
C TYR A 214 4.97 -6.55 -8.92
N GLY A 215 4.02 -6.97 -9.78
CA GLY A 215 4.35 -7.69 -11.00
C GLY A 215 5.17 -6.84 -11.98
N TYR A 216 4.82 -5.56 -12.11
CA TYR A 216 5.56 -4.61 -12.96
C TYR A 216 6.95 -4.30 -12.42
N MET A 217 7.13 -4.30 -11.09
CA MET A 217 8.46 -4.19 -10.48
C MET A 217 9.40 -5.34 -10.91
N ILE A 218 8.87 -6.56 -11.02
CA ILE A 218 9.65 -7.73 -11.50
C ILE A 218 9.97 -7.61 -12.99
N VAL A 219 9.03 -7.14 -13.80
CA VAL A 219 9.25 -6.89 -15.24
C VAL A 219 10.38 -5.89 -15.45
N MET A 220 10.37 -4.78 -14.72
CA MET A 220 11.42 -3.76 -14.82
C MET A 220 12.80 -4.34 -14.50
N LEU A 221 12.91 -5.13 -13.43
CA LEU A 221 14.17 -5.80 -13.08
C LEU A 221 14.67 -6.73 -14.21
N LEU A 222 13.76 -7.45 -14.89
CA LEU A 222 14.11 -8.36 -15.99
C LEU A 222 14.59 -7.60 -17.24
N VAL A 223 13.95 -6.49 -17.58
CA VAL A 223 14.36 -5.63 -18.72
C VAL A 223 15.73 -5.00 -18.46
N GLU A 224 15.98 -4.53 -17.25
CA GLU A 224 17.29 -3.99 -16.86
C GLU A 224 18.40 -5.05 -16.91
N LEU A 225 18.09 -6.28 -16.48
CA LEU A 225 19.04 -7.38 -16.61
C LEU A 225 19.27 -7.74 -18.09
N ASP A 226 18.22 -7.82 -18.90
CA ASP A 226 18.34 -8.07 -20.35
C ASP A 226 19.30 -7.07 -20.99
N TYR A 227 19.14 -5.80 -20.64
CA TYR A 227 19.99 -4.74 -21.15
C TYR A 227 21.44 -4.85 -20.67
N LEU A 228 21.67 -5.14 -19.38
CA LEU A 228 23.00 -5.38 -18.84
C LEU A 228 23.70 -6.54 -19.57
N VAL A 229 23.01 -7.66 -19.79
CA VAL A 229 23.58 -8.82 -20.50
C VAL A 229 24.01 -8.43 -21.92
N ARG A 230 23.19 -7.63 -22.62
CA ARG A 230 23.54 -7.14 -23.96
C ARG A 230 24.78 -6.26 -23.95
N LEU A 231 24.92 -5.34 -23.00
CA LEU A 231 26.10 -4.49 -22.87
C LEU A 231 27.35 -5.32 -22.61
N VAL A 232 27.30 -6.21 -21.64
CA VAL A 232 28.44 -7.08 -21.28
C VAL A 232 28.84 -7.95 -22.48
N ARG A 233 27.89 -8.60 -23.16
CA ARG A 233 28.19 -9.38 -24.37
C ARG A 233 28.70 -8.51 -25.52
N SER A 234 28.27 -7.25 -25.60
CA SER A 234 28.78 -6.31 -26.60
C SER A 234 30.24 -6.01 -26.35
N ALA A 235 30.62 -5.68 -25.11
CA ALA A 235 32.00 -5.44 -24.72
C ALA A 235 32.88 -6.68 -24.96
N VAL A 236 32.41 -7.87 -24.59
CA VAL A 236 33.14 -9.13 -24.82
C VAL A 236 33.39 -9.39 -26.31
N LEU A 237 32.38 -9.21 -27.16
CA LEU A 237 32.53 -9.48 -28.60
C LEU A 237 33.54 -8.56 -29.28
N ARG A 238 33.78 -7.34 -28.76
CA ARG A 238 34.73 -6.36 -29.31
C ARG A 238 36.05 -6.33 -28.56
N ASP A 239 36.38 -7.40 -27.81
CA ASP A 239 37.63 -7.51 -27.06
C ASP A 239 37.87 -6.38 -26.03
N LEU A 240 36.79 -5.73 -25.58
CA LEU A 240 36.85 -4.72 -24.52
C LEU A 240 36.73 -5.36 -23.11
N MET A 241 36.38 -6.63 -23.07
CA MET A 241 36.21 -7.42 -21.85
C MET A 241 36.49 -8.89 -22.17
N SER A 242 37.18 -9.60 -21.27
CA SER A 242 37.40 -11.04 -21.47
C SER A 242 36.11 -11.85 -21.30
N SER A 243 36.03 -13.00 -21.96
CA SER A 243 34.90 -13.92 -21.85
C SER A 243 34.64 -14.39 -20.42
N THR A 244 35.71 -14.69 -19.66
CA THR A 244 35.62 -15.10 -18.24
C THR A 244 35.01 -13.99 -17.39
N GLU A 245 35.45 -12.75 -17.60
CA GLU A 245 34.93 -11.61 -16.87
C GLU A 245 33.47 -11.33 -17.20
N GLY A 246 33.11 -11.37 -18.49
CA GLY A 246 31.73 -11.22 -18.92
C GLY A 246 30.80 -12.29 -18.34
N PHE A 247 31.23 -13.55 -18.34
CA PHE A 247 30.48 -14.66 -17.75
C PHE A 247 30.25 -14.44 -16.25
N ARG A 248 31.29 -14.07 -15.51
CA ARG A 248 31.22 -13.78 -14.06
C ARG A 248 30.25 -12.65 -13.75
N ARG A 249 30.32 -11.54 -14.49
CA ARG A 249 29.43 -10.37 -14.30
C ARG A 249 27.96 -10.71 -14.56
N ILE A 250 27.67 -11.37 -15.68
CA ILE A 250 26.31 -11.82 -16.02
C ILE A 250 25.80 -12.81 -14.96
N GLY A 251 26.63 -13.78 -14.56
CA GLY A 251 26.29 -14.77 -13.54
C GLY A 251 25.95 -14.13 -12.19
N SER A 252 26.76 -13.15 -11.75
CA SER A 252 26.53 -12.40 -10.51
C SER A 252 25.20 -11.62 -10.54
N ALA A 253 24.91 -10.91 -11.64
CA ALA A 253 23.66 -10.17 -11.80
C ALA A 253 22.43 -11.10 -11.79
N ARG A 254 22.53 -12.24 -12.49
CA ARG A 254 21.47 -13.28 -12.51
C ARG A 254 21.24 -13.85 -11.12
N HIS A 255 22.32 -14.16 -10.39
CA HIS A 255 22.24 -14.74 -9.05
C HIS A 255 21.54 -13.80 -8.07
N ARG A 256 21.84 -12.50 -8.10
CA ARG A 256 21.13 -11.49 -7.30
C ARG A 256 19.62 -11.50 -7.57
N CYS A 257 19.22 -11.52 -8.84
CA CYS A 257 17.80 -11.60 -9.22
C CYS A 257 17.14 -12.89 -8.71
N LEU A 258 17.82 -14.04 -8.85
CA LEU A 258 17.34 -15.32 -8.35
C LEU A 258 17.17 -15.33 -6.83
N SER A 259 18.13 -14.78 -6.10
CA SER A 259 18.10 -14.72 -4.64
C SER A 259 16.82 -14.04 -4.14
N VAL A 260 16.47 -12.87 -4.70
CA VAL A 260 15.23 -12.18 -4.30
C VAL A 260 13.96 -12.89 -4.78
N PHE A 261 14.00 -13.58 -5.92
CA PHE A 261 12.87 -14.41 -6.40
C PHE A 261 12.60 -15.58 -5.44
N HIS A 262 13.64 -16.28 -5.02
CA HIS A 262 13.52 -17.36 -4.03
C HIS A 262 12.98 -16.84 -2.70
N PHE A 263 13.48 -15.69 -2.24
CA PHE A 263 13.00 -15.05 -1.02
C PHE A 263 11.50 -14.70 -1.11
N ALA A 264 11.06 -14.05 -2.19
CA ALA A 264 9.66 -13.68 -2.38
C ALA A 264 8.72 -14.89 -2.40
N VAL A 265 9.11 -15.96 -3.10
CA VAL A 265 8.33 -17.22 -3.15
C VAL A 265 8.31 -17.90 -1.79
N HIS A 266 9.42 -17.87 -1.04
CA HIS A 266 9.46 -18.39 0.32
C HIS A 266 8.49 -17.66 1.25
N CYS A 267 8.55 -16.33 1.30
CA CYS A 267 7.64 -15.52 2.12
C CYS A 267 6.17 -15.78 1.80
N GLN A 268 5.83 -15.82 0.51
CA GLN A 268 4.47 -16.16 0.10
C GLN A 268 4.08 -17.57 0.52
N ARG A 269 4.94 -18.57 0.29
CA ARG A 269 4.64 -19.96 0.67
C ARG A 269 4.35 -20.10 2.17
N VAL A 270 5.08 -19.37 3.02
CA VAL A 270 4.85 -19.36 4.47
C VAL A 270 3.50 -18.70 4.80
N LEU A 271 3.27 -17.48 4.32
CA LEU A 271 2.09 -16.69 4.73
C LEU A 271 0.77 -17.17 4.12
N THR A 272 0.80 -17.97 3.05
CA THR A 272 -0.41 -18.57 2.47
C THR A 272 -0.68 -19.99 2.96
N ARG A 273 0.04 -20.46 3.99
CA ARG A 273 -0.34 -21.70 4.68
C ARG A 273 -1.71 -21.52 5.33
N ALA A 274 -2.52 -22.57 5.37
CA ALA A 274 -3.90 -22.49 5.84
C ALA A 274 -4.00 -21.88 7.25
N GLU A 275 -3.03 -22.23 8.09
CA GLU A 275 -2.96 -21.84 9.49
C GLU A 275 -2.49 -20.39 9.66
N LEU A 276 -1.67 -19.86 8.74
CA LEU A 276 -1.20 -18.47 8.78
C LEU A 276 -2.03 -17.53 7.90
N LEU A 277 -2.92 -18.05 7.07
CA LEU A 277 -3.79 -17.27 6.21
C LEU A 277 -4.66 -16.23 6.97
N PRO A 278 -5.21 -16.52 8.17
CA PRO A 278 -5.99 -15.54 8.92
C PRO A 278 -5.13 -14.58 9.76
N LEU A 279 -3.79 -14.69 9.72
CA LEU A 279 -2.90 -13.85 10.52
C LEU A 279 -3.13 -12.36 10.21
N SER A 280 -3.43 -11.59 11.25
CA SER A 280 -3.62 -10.14 11.18
C SER A 280 -3.11 -9.45 12.45
N ARG A 281 -3.09 -8.11 12.49
CA ARG A 281 -2.62 -7.36 13.67
C ARG A 281 -3.44 -7.66 14.93
N VAL A 282 -4.71 -8.06 14.80
CA VAL A 282 -5.57 -8.44 15.94
C VAL A 282 -5.02 -9.64 16.71
N ASP A 283 -4.30 -10.54 16.03
CA ASP A 283 -3.76 -11.76 16.64
C ASP A 283 -2.65 -11.46 17.66
N PHE A 284 -2.09 -10.25 17.61
CA PHE A 284 -1.05 -9.78 18.51
C PHE A 284 -1.61 -9.13 19.78
N LEU A 285 -2.92 -8.86 19.84
CA LEU A 285 -3.52 -8.16 20.96
C LEU A 285 -3.59 -9.05 22.22
N PRO A 286 -3.57 -8.47 23.44
CA PRO A 286 -3.56 -9.26 24.67
C PRO A 286 -4.76 -10.21 24.83
N ASN A 287 -5.91 -9.83 24.29
CA ASN A 287 -7.16 -10.58 24.32
C ASN A 287 -7.28 -11.64 23.20
N ALA A 288 -6.26 -11.81 22.36
CA ALA A 288 -6.25 -12.81 21.30
C ALA A 288 -6.34 -14.25 21.86
N ASP A 289 -6.99 -15.14 21.12
CA ASP A 289 -7.15 -16.54 21.51
C ASP A 289 -5.82 -17.34 21.40
N THR A 290 -5.82 -18.57 21.91
CA THR A 290 -4.63 -19.43 21.87
C THR A 290 -4.16 -19.72 20.45
N ALA A 291 -5.08 -19.86 19.49
CA ALA A 291 -4.74 -20.13 18.09
C ALA A 291 -4.05 -18.92 17.44
N ALA A 292 -4.53 -17.71 17.69
CA ALA A 292 -3.94 -16.45 17.25
C ALA A 292 -2.52 -16.29 17.77
N ARG A 293 -2.31 -16.55 19.06
CA ARG A 293 -0.96 -16.54 19.65
C ARG A 293 -0.04 -17.55 18.96
N GLN A 294 -0.50 -18.78 18.72
CA GLN A 294 0.29 -19.78 17.99
C GLN A 294 0.65 -19.32 16.56
N ARG A 295 -0.28 -18.66 15.84
CA ARG A 295 0.00 -18.09 14.51
C ARG A 295 1.12 -17.04 14.57
N VAL A 296 1.06 -16.13 15.54
CA VAL A 296 2.07 -15.07 15.74
C VAL A 296 3.44 -15.68 16.03
N GLU A 297 3.49 -16.64 16.95
CA GLU A 297 4.72 -17.34 17.33
C GLU A 297 5.34 -18.10 16.16
N ALA A 298 4.53 -18.82 15.38
CA ALA A 298 5.01 -19.52 14.19
C ALA A 298 5.46 -18.57 13.08
N ALA A 299 4.75 -17.47 12.86
CA ALA A 299 5.19 -16.45 11.91
C ALA A 299 6.54 -15.83 12.35
N ARG A 300 6.74 -15.61 13.66
CA ARG A 300 8.01 -15.13 14.21
C ARG A 300 9.14 -16.11 13.95
N ALA A 301 8.94 -17.40 14.25
CA ALA A 301 9.97 -18.42 14.02
C ALA A 301 10.33 -18.55 12.53
N LEU A 302 9.35 -18.46 11.63
CA LEU A 302 9.55 -18.68 10.20
C LEU A 302 10.08 -17.46 9.45
N LEU A 303 9.74 -16.24 9.89
CA LEU A 303 9.99 -15.00 9.15
C LEU A 303 10.82 -13.96 9.92
N GLY A 304 11.11 -14.22 11.20
CA GLY A 304 11.82 -13.33 12.12
C GLY A 304 10.90 -12.41 12.90
N VAL A 305 11.47 -11.63 13.81
CA VAL A 305 10.74 -10.66 14.64
C VAL A 305 10.20 -9.53 13.76
N LEU A 306 8.90 -9.26 13.89
CA LEU A 306 8.23 -8.20 13.15
C LEU A 306 8.73 -6.80 13.62
N PRO A 307 9.15 -5.91 12.71
CA PRO A 307 9.52 -4.54 13.05
C PRO A 307 8.34 -3.72 13.60
N ARG A 308 8.59 -2.95 14.65
CA ARG A 308 7.57 -2.17 15.35
C ARG A 308 6.95 -1.06 14.49
N ASP A 309 7.77 -0.40 13.68
CA ASP A 309 7.33 0.63 12.72
C ASP A 309 6.37 0.07 11.68
N VAL A 310 6.56 -1.18 11.24
CA VAL A 310 5.63 -1.84 10.31
C VAL A 310 4.38 -2.34 11.04
N PHE A 311 4.52 -2.89 12.25
CA PHE A 311 3.38 -3.34 13.06
C PHE A 311 2.41 -2.19 13.35
N THR A 312 2.92 -1.02 13.75
CA THR A 312 2.12 0.18 14.04
C THR A 312 1.60 0.89 12.79
N GLY A 313 2.15 0.58 11.60
CA GLY A 313 1.82 1.25 10.36
C GLY A 313 2.56 2.58 10.14
N ALA A 314 3.56 2.90 10.96
CA ALA A 314 4.45 4.05 10.72
C ALA A 314 5.29 3.87 9.44
N ARG A 315 5.61 2.62 9.08
CA ARG A 315 6.26 2.26 7.82
C ARG A 315 5.39 1.26 7.05
N GLU A 316 5.00 1.66 5.85
CA GLU A 316 4.10 0.88 5.00
C GLU A 316 4.76 0.46 3.68
N PRO A 317 4.32 -0.66 3.07
CA PRO A 317 4.76 -1.01 1.73
C PRO A 317 4.31 0.05 0.73
N ARG A 318 5.13 0.29 -0.30
CA ARG A 318 4.85 1.28 -1.35
C ARG A 318 3.44 1.15 -1.94
N HIS A 319 2.94 -0.08 -2.03
CA HIS A 319 1.56 -0.37 -2.39
C HIS A 319 0.93 -1.28 -1.33
N SER A 320 0.13 -0.69 -0.44
CA SER A 320 -0.67 -1.41 0.55
C SER A 320 -2.11 -1.59 0.07
N ARG A 321 -2.79 -2.66 0.50
CA ARG A 321 -4.27 -2.78 0.38
C ARG A 321 -4.98 -2.56 1.72
N ARG A 322 -4.23 -2.27 2.78
CA ARG A 322 -4.77 -1.94 4.09
C ARG A 322 -5.67 -0.71 3.97
N ARG A 323 -6.90 -0.81 4.47
CA ARG A 323 -7.93 0.25 4.35
C ARG A 323 -7.97 1.22 5.53
N VAL A 324 -7.05 1.09 6.49
CA VAL A 324 -7.05 1.91 7.71
C VAL A 324 -6.34 3.23 7.39
N SER A 325 -7.11 4.30 7.23
CA SER A 325 -6.60 5.61 6.80
C SER A 325 -5.80 6.33 7.89
N ARG A 326 -6.10 6.07 9.18
CA ARG A 326 -5.36 6.57 10.34
C ARG A 326 -5.84 5.84 11.60
N LEU A 327 -4.91 5.29 12.39
CA LEU A 327 -5.25 4.75 13.72
C LEU A 327 -5.51 5.92 14.69
N SER A 328 -6.43 5.75 15.62
CA SER A 328 -6.61 6.66 16.76
C SER A 328 -5.44 6.57 17.74
N ASP A 329 -5.22 7.61 18.54
CA ASP A 329 -4.14 7.61 19.56
C ASP A 329 -4.31 6.51 20.62
N ALA A 330 -5.55 6.06 20.86
CA ALA A 330 -5.82 4.95 21.76
C ALA A 330 -5.40 3.61 21.14
N GLU A 331 -5.71 3.38 19.86
CA GLU A 331 -5.29 2.18 19.13
C GLU A 331 -3.77 2.14 18.97
N LEU A 332 -3.15 3.28 18.66
CA LEU A 332 -1.69 3.36 18.55
C LEU A 332 -1.02 2.99 19.89
N ARG A 333 -1.51 3.52 21.02
CA ARG A 333 -1.01 3.16 22.37
C ARG A 333 -1.24 1.70 22.72
N LEU A 334 -2.29 1.07 22.19
CA LEU A 334 -2.51 -0.36 22.37
C LEU A 334 -1.46 -1.17 21.61
N LEU A 335 -1.21 -0.86 20.33
CA LEU A 335 -0.18 -1.51 19.51
C LEU A 335 1.24 -1.26 20.07
N ASP A 336 1.53 0.00 20.41
CA ASP A 336 2.24 0.46 21.61
C ASP A 336 2.75 -0.58 22.63
N SER A 337 1.78 -1.21 23.27
CA SER A 337 2.02 -2.06 24.45
C SER A 337 2.36 -3.50 24.09
N VAL A 338 2.14 -3.90 22.83
CA VAL A 338 2.33 -5.29 22.36
C VAL A 338 3.81 -5.64 22.32
N ARG A 339 4.17 -6.76 22.96
CA ARG A 339 5.52 -7.34 22.88
C ARG A 339 5.65 -8.13 21.58
N LEU A 340 6.59 -7.72 20.72
CA LEU A 340 6.84 -8.36 19.41
C LEU A 340 7.97 -9.40 19.46
N SER A 341 8.78 -9.37 20.52
CA SER A 341 9.80 -10.37 20.84
C SER A 341 9.28 -11.34 21.91
N GLY A 342 9.66 -12.62 21.80
CA GLY A 342 9.29 -13.66 22.76
C GLY A 342 10.37 -14.74 22.85
N ASP A 343 10.08 -15.81 23.58
CA ASP A 343 10.99 -16.95 23.76
C ASP A 343 11.13 -17.75 22.45
N ASP A 344 12.37 -17.96 21.99
CA ASP A 344 12.65 -18.68 20.75
C ASP A 344 12.21 -20.15 20.82
N ALA A 345 12.25 -20.80 21.99
CA ALA A 345 11.79 -22.18 22.16
C ALA A 345 10.27 -22.32 21.96
N VAL A 346 9.51 -21.32 22.40
CA VAL A 346 8.05 -21.26 22.18
C VAL A 346 7.74 -21.00 20.71
N ALA A 347 8.54 -20.15 20.05
CA ALA A 347 8.40 -19.88 18.62
C ALA A 347 8.63 -21.14 17.78
N GLU A 348 9.72 -21.87 18.06
CA GLU A 348 10.08 -23.10 17.36
C GLU A 348 9.04 -24.20 17.57
N ALA A 349 8.54 -24.38 18.80
CA ALA A 349 7.48 -25.34 19.10
C ALA A 349 6.17 -25.00 18.37
N ALA A 350 5.79 -23.72 18.32
CA ALA A 350 4.61 -23.29 17.56
C ALA A 350 4.79 -23.53 16.06
N ALA A 351 5.97 -23.23 15.51
CA ALA A 351 6.26 -23.53 14.11
C ALA A 351 6.21 -25.03 13.82
N ALA A 352 6.75 -25.88 14.68
CA ALA A 352 6.69 -27.33 14.52
C ALA A 352 5.26 -27.89 14.64
N ALA A 353 4.44 -27.34 15.55
CA ALA A 353 3.03 -27.73 15.67
C ALA A 353 2.19 -27.37 14.43
N LEU A 354 2.62 -26.33 13.70
CA LEU A 354 1.97 -25.82 12.49
C LEU A 354 2.64 -26.34 11.20
N VAL A 355 3.72 -27.12 11.32
CA VAL A 355 4.51 -27.67 10.20
C VAL A 355 4.85 -29.14 10.51
N PRO A 356 4.04 -30.11 10.07
CA PRO A 356 4.39 -31.52 10.17
C PRO A 356 5.63 -31.89 9.32
#